data_AF-A0A562Q1G4-F1
#
_entry.id   AF-A0A562Q1G4-F1
#
_cell.length_a   1.000
_cell.length_b   1.000
_cell.length_c   1.000
_cell.angle_alpha   90.00
_cell.angle_beta   90.00
_cell.angle_gamma   90.00
#
_symmetry.space_group_name_H-M   'P 1'
#
loop_
_entity.id
_entity.type
_entity.pdbx_description
1 polymer ?
#
loop_
_entity_poly.entity_id
_entity_poly.type
_entity_poly.pdbx_seq_one_letter_code
_entity_poly.pdbx_strand_id
1 'polypeptide(L)'
;MKRLVPLFGLFLLRTALADPTVLAARDLGWEVRFDAPPTAKVEERSTPNAYRYAGTAGKFNLSLFIEPPQCEGGATNNEQLQCFAGRLEKVPGLVRQSIRVNRLPNAVQLSYLTYGQTGETAVKIMHTHVLFADKGKWGDLHGSIVKPDTAEIAMLLALGDNFSFTD
;
A
#
# COMPACT_ATOMS: atom_id res chain seq x y z
N MET A 1 26.11 13.91 -55.95
CA MET A 1 25.23 13.04 -55.15
C MET A 1 25.41 13.39 -53.67
N LYS A 2 24.45 14.08 -53.04
CA LYS A 2 24.51 14.43 -51.61
C LYS A 2 23.66 13.41 -50.84
N ARG A 3 24.28 12.60 -49.97
CA ARG A 3 23.59 11.66 -49.08
C ARG A 3 23.09 12.43 -47.86
N LEU A 4 21.78 12.49 -47.67
CA LEU A 4 21.14 12.89 -46.41
C LEU A 4 21.24 11.71 -45.44
N VAL A 5 21.91 11.92 -44.31
CA VAL A 5 21.89 11.01 -43.16
C VAL A 5 20.75 11.49 -42.25
N PRO A 6 19.72 10.68 -41.97
CA PRO A 6 18.73 11.04 -40.98
C PRO A 6 19.33 10.83 -39.59
N LEU A 7 19.44 11.92 -38.83
CA LEU A 7 19.77 11.89 -37.41
C LEU A 7 18.56 11.31 -36.66
N PHE A 8 18.58 10.02 -36.35
CA PHE A 8 17.64 9.41 -35.41
C PHE A 8 18.02 9.89 -34.00
N GLY A 9 17.45 11.02 -33.58
CA GLY A 9 17.51 11.46 -32.19
C GLY A 9 16.68 10.52 -31.33
N LEU A 10 17.34 9.58 -30.65
CA LEU A 10 16.75 8.85 -29.53
C LEU A 10 16.40 9.88 -28.44
N PHE A 11 15.12 10.28 -28.38
CA PHE A 11 14.56 10.83 -27.16
C PHE A 11 14.52 9.70 -26.14
N LEU A 12 15.57 9.62 -25.30
CA LEU A 12 15.52 8.88 -24.06
C LEU A 12 14.44 9.55 -23.20
N LEU A 13 13.24 8.99 -23.23
CA LEU A 13 12.19 9.26 -22.26
C LEU A 13 12.78 8.93 -20.88
N ARG A 14 13.27 9.95 -20.17
CA ARG A 14 13.51 9.86 -18.74
C ARG A 14 12.14 9.67 -18.10
N THR A 15 11.79 8.42 -17.82
CA THR A 15 10.75 8.12 -16.85
C THR A 15 11.18 8.76 -15.55
N ALA A 16 10.58 9.91 -15.20
CA ALA A 16 10.75 10.49 -13.89
C ALA A 16 10.16 9.49 -12.89
N LEU A 17 11.01 8.64 -12.33
CA LEU A 17 10.65 7.86 -11.16
C LEU A 17 10.46 8.89 -10.05
N ALA A 18 9.23 8.99 -9.53
CA ALA A 18 8.97 9.82 -8.36
C ALA A 18 9.86 9.32 -7.22
N ASP A 19 10.39 10.24 -6.41
CA ASP A 19 11.11 9.85 -5.20
C ASP A 19 10.20 8.99 -4.30
N PRO A 20 10.75 7.98 -3.60
CA PRO A 20 9.95 7.13 -2.74
C PRO A 20 9.27 7.97 -1.66
N THR A 21 8.03 7.62 -1.33
CA THR A 21 7.33 8.19 -0.19
C THR A 21 7.95 7.66 1.10
N VAL A 22 8.14 8.55 2.07
CA VAL A 22 8.73 8.22 3.38
C VAL A 22 7.78 8.68 4.48
N LEU A 23 7.34 7.74 5.32
CA LEU A 23 6.55 8.01 6.52
C LEU A 23 7.38 7.67 7.76
N ALA A 24 7.63 8.67 8.60
CA ALA A 24 8.47 8.54 9.78
C ALA A 24 7.61 8.51 11.06
N ALA A 25 7.49 7.33 11.66
CA ALA A 25 6.89 7.13 12.98
C ALA A 25 7.92 7.42 14.07
N ARG A 26 8.29 8.70 14.21
CA ARG A 26 9.44 9.15 15.01
C ARG A 26 9.43 8.66 16.45
N ASP A 27 8.26 8.63 17.11
CA ASP A 27 8.17 8.17 18.51
C ASP A 27 8.36 6.65 18.66
N LEU A 28 8.28 5.90 17.55
CA LEU A 28 8.54 4.47 17.48
C LEU A 28 9.95 4.16 16.94
N GLY A 29 10.69 5.16 16.46
CA GLY A 29 11.96 4.96 15.76
C GLY A 29 11.82 4.33 14.38
N TRP A 30 10.60 4.24 13.83
CA TRP A 30 10.36 3.56 12.57
C TRP A 30 10.31 4.54 11.40
N GLU A 31 10.83 4.09 10.27
CA GLU A 31 10.66 4.74 8.98
C GLU A 31 10.17 3.73 7.97
N VAL A 32 9.10 4.06 7.24
CA VAL A 32 8.51 3.21 6.21
C VAL A 32 8.66 3.90 4.87
N ARG A 33 9.22 3.21 3.88
CA ARG A 33 9.45 3.70 2.52
C ARG A 33 8.70 2.85 1.51
N PHE A 34 8.09 3.48 0.52
CA PHE A 34 7.32 2.81 -0.53
C PHE A 34 7.04 3.77 -1.68
N ASP A 35 6.63 3.24 -2.83
CA ASP A 35 6.24 4.06 -3.97
C ASP A 35 4.71 4.19 -4.04
N ALA A 36 4.23 5.43 -4.08
CA ALA A 36 2.82 5.76 -4.23
C ALA A 36 2.67 7.17 -4.82
N PRO A 37 1.51 7.50 -5.42
CA PRO A 37 1.18 8.86 -5.77
C PRO A 37 1.24 9.79 -4.54
N PRO A 38 1.70 11.04 -4.70
CA PRO A 38 1.64 12.02 -3.62
C PRO A 38 0.21 12.20 -3.11
N THR A 39 0.04 12.12 -1.80
CA THR A 39 -1.25 12.28 -1.12
C THR A 39 -1.35 13.60 -0.37
N ALA A 40 -2.54 14.19 -0.37
CA ALA A 40 -2.90 15.21 0.60
C ALA A 40 -3.09 14.55 1.96
N LYS A 41 -2.32 14.98 2.95
CA LYS A 41 -2.40 14.45 4.31
C LYS A 41 -3.75 14.81 4.95
N VAL A 42 -4.46 13.80 5.45
CA VAL A 42 -5.72 13.94 6.20
C VAL A 42 -5.47 13.85 7.69
N GLU A 43 -4.68 12.87 8.12
CA GLU A 43 -4.34 12.64 9.52
C GLU A 43 -2.89 12.16 9.63
N GLU A 44 -2.20 12.60 10.70
CA GLU A 44 -0.99 11.96 11.18
C GLU A 44 -0.87 12.13 12.68
N ARG A 45 -0.76 11.00 13.38
CA ARG A 45 -0.59 10.94 14.84
C ARG A 45 0.50 9.94 15.17
N SER A 46 1.41 10.36 16.02
CA SER A 46 2.48 9.54 16.56
C SER A 46 2.39 9.55 18.09
N THR A 47 2.59 8.39 18.70
CA THR A 47 2.67 8.19 20.14
C THR A 47 3.75 7.15 20.42
N PRO A 48 4.26 7.02 21.66
CA PRO A 48 5.24 5.99 22.00
C PRO A 48 4.75 4.55 21.77
N ASN A 49 3.44 4.34 21.58
CA ASN A 49 2.87 3.01 21.41
C ASN A 49 2.29 2.74 20.02
N ALA A 50 1.96 3.78 19.26
CA ALA A 50 1.29 3.64 17.99
C ALA A 50 1.54 4.84 17.08
N TYR A 51 1.52 4.58 15.78
CA TYR A 51 1.55 5.56 14.71
C TYR A 51 0.37 5.34 13.76
N ARG A 52 -0.21 6.45 13.29
CA ARG A 52 -1.32 6.48 12.35
C ARG A 52 -1.08 7.58 11.34
N TYR A 53 -1.17 7.23 10.07
CA TYR A 53 -1.19 8.16 8.95
C TYR A 53 -2.38 7.85 8.05
N ALA A 54 -3.00 8.90 7.50
CA ALA A 54 -3.98 8.81 6.43
C ALA A 54 -3.79 9.95 5.42
N GLY A 55 -3.87 9.63 4.13
CA GLY A 55 -3.79 10.60 3.04
C GLY A 55 -4.60 10.17 1.83
N THR A 56 -4.96 11.13 0.99
CA THR A 56 -5.81 10.89 -0.20
C THR A 56 -5.29 11.62 -1.43
N ALA A 57 -5.51 11.03 -2.60
CA ALA A 57 -5.19 11.61 -3.91
C ALA A 57 -6.29 11.23 -4.91
N GLY A 58 -7.33 12.05 -5.01
CA GLY A 58 -8.49 11.75 -5.85
C GLY A 58 -9.20 10.47 -5.40
N LYS A 59 -9.11 9.41 -6.22
CA LYS A 59 -9.70 8.09 -5.91
C LYS A 59 -8.81 7.21 -5.02
N PHE A 60 -7.52 7.53 -4.91
CA PHE A 60 -6.54 6.78 -4.14
C PHE A 60 -6.55 7.23 -2.69
N ASN A 61 -6.55 6.26 -1.78
CA ASN A 61 -6.42 6.47 -0.34
C ASN A 61 -5.24 5.64 0.15
N LEU A 62 -4.49 6.22 1.07
CA LEU A 62 -3.31 5.62 1.68
C LEU A 62 -3.40 5.77 3.18
N SER A 63 -3.08 4.71 3.90
CA SER A 63 -2.91 4.75 5.34
C SER A 63 -1.75 3.89 5.80
N LEU A 64 -1.16 4.26 6.93
CA LEU A 64 -0.18 3.46 7.63
C LEU A 64 -0.58 3.39 9.09
N PHE A 65 -0.76 2.19 9.61
CA PHE A 65 -0.96 1.93 11.03
C PHE A 65 0.23 1.14 11.55
N ILE A 66 0.85 1.60 12.64
CA ILE A 66 1.83 0.82 13.41
C ILE A 66 1.31 0.77 14.84
N GLU A 67 1.01 -0.43 15.35
CA GLU A 67 0.36 -0.60 16.65
C GLU A 67 0.71 -1.95 17.30
N PRO A 68 0.44 -2.15 18.60
CA PRO A 68 0.56 -3.47 19.20
C PRO A 68 -0.33 -4.51 18.50
N PRO A 69 0.06 -5.80 18.51
CA PRO A 69 -0.73 -6.88 17.94
C PRO A 69 -2.17 -6.91 18.45
N GLN A 70 -3.11 -7.14 17.53
CA GLN A 70 -4.55 -7.20 17.83
C GLN A 70 -5.08 -8.62 18.07
N CYS A 71 -4.26 -9.63 17.77
CA CYS A 71 -4.54 -11.03 18.07
C CYS A 71 -3.40 -11.62 18.91
N GLU A 72 -3.58 -12.83 19.41
CA GLU A 72 -2.46 -13.61 19.97
C GLU A 72 -1.44 -13.94 18.88
N GLY A 73 -0.16 -13.98 19.25
CA GLY A 73 0.93 -13.92 18.29
C GLY A 73 1.18 -12.48 17.84
N GLY A 74 2.41 -12.16 17.48
CA GLY A 74 2.81 -10.76 17.30
C GLY A 74 4.24 -10.54 16.82
N ALA A 75 5.02 -11.60 16.74
CA ALA A 75 6.43 -11.55 16.40
C ALA A 75 6.63 -11.70 14.89
N THR A 76 5.65 -12.20 14.14
CA THR A 76 5.85 -12.55 12.73
C THR A 76 4.77 -12.03 11.80
N ASN A 77 5.16 -11.76 10.56
CA ASN A 77 4.25 -11.40 9.48
C ASN A 77 3.16 -12.47 9.22
N ASN A 78 3.47 -13.74 9.54
CA ASN A 78 2.53 -14.85 9.44
C ASN A 78 1.38 -14.73 10.43
N GLU A 79 1.69 -14.42 11.68
CA GLU A 79 0.68 -14.24 12.74
C GLU A 79 -0.22 -13.04 12.42
N GLN A 80 0.38 -11.93 11.96
CA GLN A 80 -0.39 -10.77 11.50
C GLN A 80 -1.30 -11.13 10.33
N LEU A 81 -0.81 -11.84 9.31
CA LEU A 81 -1.61 -12.29 8.17
C LEU A 81 -2.78 -13.18 8.62
N GLN A 82 -2.57 -14.12 9.54
CA GLN A 82 -3.63 -14.99 10.05
C GLN A 82 -4.69 -14.18 10.81
N CYS A 83 -4.27 -13.26 11.67
CA CYS A 83 -5.16 -12.32 12.36
C CYS A 83 -5.96 -11.46 11.38
N PHE A 84 -5.30 -10.96 10.32
CA PHE A 84 -5.95 -10.18 9.28
C PHE A 84 -6.97 -11.02 8.51
N ALA A 85 -6.60 -12.23 8.09
CA ALA A 85 -7.47 -13.13 7.32
C ALA A 85 -8.77 -13.46 8.06
N GLY A 86 -8.70 -13.72 9.38
CA GLY A 86 -9.89 -13.98 10.20
C GLY A 86 -10.86 -12.78 10.30
N ARG A 87 -10.38 -11.56 10.07
CA ARG A 87 -11.21 -10.35 9.99
C ARG A 87 -11.69 -10.07 8.57
N LEU A 88 -10.86 -10.37 7.58
CA LEU A 88 -11.14 -10.14 6.17
C LEU A 88 -12.44 -10.82 5.73
N GLU A 89 -12.72 -12.04 6.21
CA GLU A 89 -13.95 -12.78 5.89
C GLU A 89 -15.25 -12.04 6.24
N LYS A 90 -15.18 -11.07 7.16
CA LYS A 90 -16.31 -10.27 7.63
C LYS A 90 -16.44 -8.93 6.91
N VAL A 91 -15.53 -8.61 5.97
CA VAL A 91 -15.54 -7.35 5.22
C VAL A 91 -16.75 -7.33 4.28
N PRO A 92 -17.65 -6.33 4.41
CA PRO A 92 -18.81 -6.20 3.53
C PRO A 92 -18.38 -6.06 2.06
N GLY A 93 -19.11 -6.73 1.17
CA GLY A 93 -18.87 -6.65 -0.27
C GLY A 93 -17.58 -7.33 -0.76
N LEU A 94 -16.87 -8.06 0.10
CA LEU A 94 -15.65 -8.79 -0.27
C LEU A 94 -15.89 -9.78 -1.41
N VAL A 95 -15.04 -9.71 -2.43
CA VAL A 95 -14.98 -10.66 -3.52
C VAL A 95 -13.93 -11.73 -3.19
N ARG A 96 -14.34 -12.82 -2.53
CA ARG A 96 -13.41 -13.82 -1.94
C ARG A 96 -12.38 -14.37 -2.94
N GLN A 97 -12.79 -14.66 -4.17
CA GLN A 97 -11.92 -15.18 -5.22
C GLN A 97 -10.86 -14.18 -5.72
N SER A 98 -10.95 -12.91 -5.34
CA SER A 98 -9.98 -11.87 -5.67
C SER A 98 -8.81 -11.78 -4.70
N ILE A 99 -8.90 -12.45 -3.55
CA ILE A 99 -7.83 -12.40 -2.53
C ILE A 99 -6.55 -12.98 -3.13
N ARG A 100 -5.47 -12.20 -3.06
CA ARG A 100 -4.11 -12.60 -3.44
C ARG A 100 -3.19 -12.29 -2.29
N VAL A 101 -2.27 -13.21 -2.03
CA VAL A 101 -1.23 -13.03 -1.02
C VAL A 101 0.11 -13.26 -1.69
N ASN A 102 1.02 -12.31 -1.52
CA ASN A 102 2.40 -12.39 -1.97
C ASN A 102 3.33 -12.26 -0.76
N ARG A 103 4.37 -13.10 -0.71
CA ARG A 103 5.38 -13.06 0.36
C ARG A 103 6.52 -12.17 -0.09
N LEU A 104 6.84 -11.16 0.71
CA LEU A 104 7.99 -10.29 0.53
C LEU A 104 9.07 -10.69 1.55
N PRO A 105 10.34 -10.28 1.38
CA PRO A 105 11.41 -10.66 2.31
C PRO A 105 11.10 -10.36 3.78
N ASN A 106 10.58 -9.16 4.07
CA ASN A 106 10.29 -8.70 5.44
C ASN A 106 8.81 -8.31 5.63
N ALA A 107 7.93 -8.67 4.72
CA ALA A 107 6.51 -8.32 4.77
C ALA A 107 5.62 -9.35 4.05
N VAL A 108 4.32 -9.14 4.11
CA VAL A 108 3.33 -9.87 3.32
C VAL A 108 2.43 -8.88 2.63
N GLN A 109 2.32 -8.97 1.32
CA GLN A 109 1.35 -8.20 0.57
C GLN A 109 0.05 -9.00 0.42
N LEU A 110 -1.08 -8.40 0.77
CA LEU A 110 -2.41 -8.96 0.60
C LEU A 110 -3.28 -7.99 -0.20
N SER A 111 -3.89 -8.47 -1.28
CA SER A 111 -4.73 -7.66 -2.15
C SER A 111 -6.08 -8.31 -2.37
N TYR A 112 -7.14 -7.51 -2.45
CA TYR A 112 -8.50 -7.98 -2.70
C TYR A 112 -9.41 -6.87 -3.23
N LEU A 113 -10.54 -7.29 -3.80
CA LEU A 113 -11.62 -6.42 -4.24
C LEU A 113 -12.78 -6.44 -3.25
N THR A 114 -13.41 -5.29 -3.09
CA THR A 114 -14.75 -5.16 -2.49
C THR A 114 -15.70 -4.45 -3.46
N TYR A 115 -17.00 -4.65 -3.24
CA TYR A 115 -18.05 -3.77 -3.77
C TYR A 115 -18.57 -2.88 -2.65
N GLY A 116 -18.33 -1.57 -2.77
CA GLY A 116 -18.91 -0.54 -1.91
C GLY A 116 -20.09 0.16 -2.59
N GLN A 117 -20.60 1.22 -1.97
CA GLN A 117 -21.62 2.09 -2.56
C GLN A 117 -21.14 3.54 -2.65
N THR A 118 -21.53 4.23 -3.71
CA THR A 118 -21.44 5.69 -3.84
C THR A 118 -22.79 6.19 -4.33
N GLY A 119 -23.57 6.77 -3.43
CA GLY A 119 -25.00 6.99 -3.66
C GLY A 119 -25.71 5.65 -3.90
N GLU A 120 -26.48 5.55 -4.97
CA GLU A 120 -27.21 4.32 -5.34
C GLU A 120 -26.39 3.34 -6.20
N THR A 121 -25.16 3.71 -6.58
CA THR A 121 -24.33 2.87 -7.47
C THR A 121 -23.37 2.00 -6.67
N ALA A 122 -23.37 0.70 -6.96
CA ALA A 122 -22.34 -0.22 -6.49
C ALA A 122 -21.01 0.08 -7.21
N VAL A 123 -19.93 0.23 -6.45
CA VAL A 123 -18.61 0.60 -6.97
C VAL A 123 -17.57 -0.43 -6.56
N LYS A 124 -16.71 -0.80 -7.51
CA LYS A 124 -15.58 -1.67 -7.25
C LYS A 124 -14.49 -0.88 -6.53
N ILE A 125 -13.92 -1.45 -5.48
CA ILE A 125 -12.78 -0.89 -4.75
C ILE A 125 -11.70 -1.95 -4.69
N MET A 126 -10.47 -1.58 -5.05
CA MET A 126 -9.29 -2.45 -4.89
C MET A 126 -8.55 -2.03 -3.64
N HIS A 127 -8.10 -3.02 -2.86
CA HIS A 127 -7.32 -2.85 -1.64
C HIS A 127 -6.01 -3.62 -1.78
N THR A 128 -4.92 -3.03 -1.33
CA THR A 128 -3.62 -3.70 -1.14
C THR A 128 -3.06 -3.29 0.20
N HIS A 129 -2.76 -4.28 1.04
CA HIS A 129 -2.10 -4.16 2.33
C HIS A 129 -0.69 -4.70 2.20
N VAL A 130 0.29 -4.01 2.78
CA VAL A 130 1.61 -4.55 3.07
C VAL A 130 1.73 -4.67 4.58
N LEU A 131 1.67 -5.91 5.05
CA LEU A 131 1.65 -6.31 6.46
C LEU A 131 3.06 -6.68 6.90
N PHE A 132 3.55 -6.10 7.99
CA PHE A 132 4.88 -6.33 8.52
C PHE A 132 4.89 -6.28 10.05
N ALA A 133 5.72 -7.09 10.67
CA ALA A 133 5.83 -7.22 12.11
C ALA A 133 7.29 -7.11 12.52
N ASP A 134 7.56 -6.31 13.54
CA ASP A 134 8.88 -6.19 14.13
C ASP A 134 8.79 -5.70 15.59
N LYS A 135 9.73 -6.12 16.45
CA LYS A 135 9.84 -5.73 17.87
C LYS A 135 8.52 -5.72 18.66
N GLY A 136 7.60 -6.66 18.36
CA GLY A 136 6.31 -6.76 19.03
C GLY A 136 5.30 -5.68 18.62
N LYS A 137 5.45 -5.11 17.43
CA LYS A 137 4.52 -4.19 16.76
C LYS A 137 4.14 -4.73 15.39
N TRP A 138 2.96 -4.36 14.93
CA TRP A 138 2.44 -4.64 13.60
C TRP A 138 2.26 -3.36 12.81
N GLY A 139 2.78 -3.35 11.60
CA GLY A 139 2.59 -2.37 10.56
C GLY A 139 1.62 -2.85 9.49
N ASP A 140 0.69 -1.99 9.08
CA ASP A 140 -0.19 -2.18 7.93
C ASP A 140 -0.12 -0.92 7.06
N LEU A 141 0.62 -1.00 5.95
CA LEU A 141 0.57 -0.01 4.89
C LEU A 141 -0.54 -0.39 3.93
N HIS A 142 -1.61 0.40 3.91
CA HIS A 142 -2.81 0.11 3.15
C HIS A 142 -3.06 1.17 2.07
N GLY A 143 -3.08 0.73 0.82
CA GLY A 143 -3.59 1.49 -0.31
C GLY A 143 -4.97 1.00 -0.75
N SER A 144 -5.84 1.91 -1.17
CA SER A 144 -7.09 1.55 -1.85
C SER A 144 -7.50 2.54 -2.93
N ILE A 145 -8.19 2.05 -3.96
CA ILE A 145 -8.67 2.88 -5.09
C ILE A 145 -10.12 2.53 -5.41
N VAL A 146 -10.95 3.57 -5.50
CA VAL A 146 -12.36 3.48 -5.89
C VAL A 146 -12.49 3.56 -7.41
N LYS A 147 -13.25 2.66 -8.03
CA LYS A 147 -13.42 2.54 -9.49
C LYS A 147 -12.07 2.54 -10.23
N PRO A 148 -11.18 1.58 -9.93
CA PRO A 148 -9.84 1.57 -10.48
C PRO A 148 -9.84 1.17 -11.96
N ASP A 149 -9.01 1.83 -12.76
CA ASP A 149 -8.62 1.38 -14.10
C ASP A 149 -7.39 0.42 -14.06
N THR A 150 -6.94 -0.04 -15.22
CA THR A 150 -5.82 -0.99 -15.32
C THR A 150 -4.49 -0.43 -14.80
N ALA A 151 -4.21 0.84 -15.05
CA ALA A 151 -2.96 1.47 -14.60
C ALA A 151 -2.98 1.69 -13.09
N GLU A 152 -4.13 2.12 -12.56
CA GLU A 152 -4.38 2.28 -11.13
C GLU A 152 -4.27 0.93 -10.38
N ILE A 153 -4.77 -0.18 -10.96
CA ILE A 153 -4.58 -1.52 -10.39
C ILE A 153 -3.10 -1.90 -10.34
N ALA A 154 -2.37 -1.72 -11.45
CA ALA A 154 -0.96 -2.07 -11.52
C ALA A 154 -0.13 -1.29 -10.49
N MET A 155 -0.37 0.02 -10.39
CA MET A 155 0.24 0.88 -9.39
C MET A 155 -0.03 0.40 -7.96
N LEU A 156 -1.28 0.03 -7.65
CA LEU A 156 -1.63 -0.43 -6.30
C LEU A 156 -1.05 -1.81 -5.97
N LEU A 157 -0.87 -2.68 -6.97
CA LEU A 157 -0.21 -3.98 -6.79
C LEU A 157 1.32 -3.83 -6.62
N ALA A 158 1.91 -2.76 -7.15
CA ALA A 158 3.34 -2.45 -7.02
C ALA A 158 3.71 -1.81 -5.66
N LEU A 159 2.74 -1.56 -4.77
CA LEU A 159 2.97 -0.91 -3.47
C LEU A 159 4.03 -1.66 -2.62
N GLY A 160 4.12 -2.98 -2.75
CA GLY A 160 5.11 -3.80 -2.04
C GLY A 160 6.46 -3.96 -2.74
N ASP A 161 6.61 -3.53 -4.01
CA ASP A 161 7.83 -3.81 -4.79
C ASP A 161 9.06 -3.09 -4.22
N ASN A 162 8.89 -1.83 -3.81
CA ASN A 162 9.92 -0.98 -3.20
C ASN A 162 9.65 -0.72 -1.71
N PHE A 163 8.79 -1.55 -1.10
CA PHE A 163 8.50 -1.44 0.32
C PHE A 163 9.72 -1.82 1.17
N SER A 164 10.05 -0.95 2.12
CA SER A 164 10.99 -1.24 3.19
C SER A 164 10.58 -0.51 4.46
N PHE A 165 11.05 -1.02 5.59
CA PHE A 165 10.99 -0.30 6.85
C PHE A 165 12.31 -0.47 7.60
N THR A 166 12.67 0.53 8.39
CA THR A 166 13.82 0.52 9.28
C THR A 166 13.39 0.91 10.68
N ASP A 167 14.12 0.42 11.67
CA ASP A 167 13.83 0.49 13.11
C ASP A 167 15.03 0.92 13.96
#